data_AF-A0A7S2EYZ9-F1
#
_entry.id   AF-A0A7S2EYZ9-F1
#
_cell.length_a   1.000
_cell.length_b   1.000
_cell.length_c   1.000
_cell.angle_alpha   90.00
_cell.angle_beta   90.00
_cell.angle_gamma   90.00
#
_symmetry.space_group_name_H-M   'P 1'
#
loop_
_entity.id
_entity.type
_entity.pdbx_description
1 polymer ?
#
loop_
_entity_poly.entity_id
_entity_poly.type
_entity_poly.pdbx_seq_one_letter_code
_entity_poly.pdbx_strand_id
1 'polypeptide(L)'
;MVKGEQAAAADTDAFVASMTFALDCYCDECGLCIRESVPRDIANAVRERKKMKLSFDVRRRQERSLVARDGGVSIWRLIMPVGAEPLVEYGNSHRIVLVDRKAESSTVKSIGKGILGSSDEEKGRAEVSWKEGKCYLIPCNGGKALGWVNEKKKEMNDVVLYYIKITPDALKDTLDDAEFTESWVRDILHVFQRGLATNSPSEEDNHHTQGKEEESLLSDADYSTLNKLLPPLIKAKGL
;
A
#
# COMPACT_ATOMS: atom_id res chain seq x y z
N MET A 1 -48.65 45.91 -14.12
CA MET A 1 -48.33 44.60 -14.72
C MET A 1 -46.87 44.66 -15.14
N VAL A 2 -45.90 43.86 -14.70
CA VAL A 2 -45.81 42.68 -13.83
C VAL A 2 -44.42 42.75 -13.17
N LYS A 3 -44.34 42.32 -11.90
CA LYS A 3 -43.10 42.15 -11.11
C LYS A 3 -42.29 40.95 -11.63
N GLY A 4 -40.97 41.02 -11.54
CA GLY A 4 -40.09 39.85 -11.68
C GLY A 4 -38.95 39.94 -10.67
N GLU A 5 -39.03 39.10 -9.63
CA GLU A 5 -38.02 38.84 -8.62
C GLU A 5 -36.75 38.23 -9.21
N GLN A 6 -35.60 38.50 -8.58
CA GLN A 6 -34.62 37.46 -8.29
C GLN A 6 -33.70 37.92 -7.15
N ALA A 7 -33.88 37.28 -6.00
CA ALA A 7 -32.94 37.23 -4.89
C ALA A 7 -32.51 35.78 -4.68
N ALA A 8 -31.34 35.60 -4.05
CA ALA A 8 -30.73 34.36 -3.54
C ALA A 8 -29.57 33.79 -4.38
N ALA A 9 -28.39 34.39 -4.20
CA ALA A 9 -27.09 33.77 -4.52
C ALA A 9 -25.96 34.25 -3.59
N ALA A 10 -26.27 34.61 -2.33
CA ALA A 10 -25.31 35.31 -1.46
C ALA A 10 -24.87 34.54 -0.20
N ASP A 11 -25.41 33.36 0.09
CA ASP A 11 -25.24 32.73 1.41
C ASP A 11 -24.40 31.43 1.40
N THR A 12 -23.98 30.96 0.22
CA THR A 12 -23.22 29.70 0.09
C THR A 12 -21.71 29.91 0.30
N ASP A 13 -21.19 31.11 0.00
CA ASP A 13 -19.75 31.41 0.02
C ASP A 13 -19.19 31.66 1.43
N ALA A 14 -19.98 32.25 2.34
CA ALA A 14 -19.52 32.55 3.69
C ALA A 14 -19.24 31.27 4.51
N PHE A 15 -20.02 30.21 4.27
CA PHE A 15 -19.83 28.91 4.91
C PHE A 15 -18.58 28.19 4.38
N VAL A 16 -18.38 28.18 3.05
CA VAL A 16 -17.21 27.54 2.41
C VAL A 16 -15.91 28.24 2.80
N ALA A 17 -15.91 29.57 2.88
CA ALA A 17 -14.75 30.35 3.31
C ALA A 17 -14.32 30.05 4.77
N SER A 18 -15.27 29.71 5.65
CA SER A 18 -14.99 29.39 7.06
C SER A 18 -14.28 28.03 7.28
N MET A 19 -14.24 27.16 6.25
CA MET A 19 -13.68 25.81 6.35
C MET A 19 -12.23 25.67 5.88
N THR A 20 -11.67 26.69 5.24
CA THR A 20 -10.31 26.66 4.68
C THR A 20 -9.28 27.22 5.67
N PHE A 21 -8.71 26.35 6.49
CA PHE A 21 -7.59 26.65 7.39
C PHE A 21 -6.24 26.62 6.65
N ALA A 22 -6.05 27.49 5.66
CA ALA A 22 -4.72 27.78 5.10
C ALA A 22 -4.14 29.00 5.83
N LEU A 23 -3.10 28.77 6.65
CA LEU A 23 -2.55 29.80 7.55
C LEU A 23 -1.47 30.69 6.93
N ASP A 24 -0.97 30.38 5.73
CA ASP A 24 0.05 31.19 5.06
C ASP A 24 -0.31 31.41 3.59
N CYS A 25 -1.23 32.35 3.33
CA CYS A 25 -1.36 32.98 2.00
C CYS A 25 -0.32 34.08 1.90
N TYR A 26 0.64 33.93 0.99
CA TYR A 26 1.55 35.00 0.56
C TYR A 26 0.90 35.79 -0.60
N CYS A 27 -0.34 36.24 -0.42
CA CYS A 27 -1.05 37.02 -1.43
C CYS A 27 -1.27 38.45 -0.93
N ASP A 28 -0.97 39.43 -1.79
CA ASP A 28 -0.96 40.88 -1.50
C ASP A 28 -2.35 41.48 -1.16
N GLU A 29 -3.41 40.67 -1.08
CA GLU A 29 -4.75 41.08 -0.63
C GLU A 29 -5.06 40.72 0.84
N CYS A 30 -4.13 40.14 1.60
CA CYS A 30 -4.33 39.77 3.02
C CYS A 30 -4.31 40.96 4.01
N GLY A 31 -4.82 42.12 3.61
CA GLY A 31 -4.82 43.37 4.38
C GLY A 31 -5.78 43.42 5.57
N LEU A 32 -6.45 42.32 5.93
CA LEU A 32 -7.28 42.24 7.13
C LEU A 32 -6.64 41.30 8.15
N CYS A 33 -5.85 41.90 9.04
CA CYS A 33 -5.25 41.25 10.19
C CYS A 33 -6.33 40.67 11.13
N ILE A 34 -6.77 39.42 10.92
CA ILE A 34 -7.47 38.60 11.93
C ILE A 34 -6.44 38.13 13.00
N ARG A 35 -5.56 39.02 13.45
CA ARG A 35 -4.64 38.75 14.57
C ARG A 35 -5.24 39.18 15.92
N GLU A 36 -6.37 39.89 15.92
CA GLU A 36 -6.94 40.48 17.15
C GLU A 36 -8.18 39.76 17.71
N SER A 37 -8.75 38.76 17.02
CA SER A 37 -10.04 38.19 17.44
C SER A 37 -9.98 36.89 18.24
N VAL A 38 -8.80 36.31 18.46
CA VAL A 38 -8.68 35.08 19.26
C VAL A 38 -8.05 35.41 20.61
N PRO A 39 -8.84 35.40 21.71
CA PRO A 39 -8.30 35.50 23.06
C PRO A 39 -7.13 34.55 23.28
N ARG A 40 -6.08 35.05 23.95
CA ARG A 40 -4.82 34.30 24.14
C ARG A 40 -5.05 32.91 24.74
N ASP A 41 -6.03 32.77 25.62
CA ASP A 41 -6.37 31.49 26.26
C ASP A 41 -6.91 30.46 25.26
N ILE A 42 -7.69 30.90 24.28
CA ILE A 42 -8.22 30.03 23.21
C ILE A 42 -7.10 29.65 22.25
N ALA A 43 -6.25 30.60 21.85
CA ALA A 43 -5.09 30.33 21.00
C ALA A 43 -4.13 29.32 21.67
N ASN A 44 -3.90 29.49 22.98
CA ASN A 44 -3.07 28.59 23.77
C ASN A 44 -3.72 27.21 23.93
N ALA A 45 -5.03 27.14 24.23
CA ALA A 45 -5.75 25.88 24.33
C ALA A 45 -5.77 25.10 23.00
N VAL A 46 -5.93 25.80 21.86
CA VAL A 46 -5.85 25.19 20.53
C VAL A 46 -4.44 24.69 20.23
N ARG A 47 -3.41 25.48 20.57
CA ARG A 47 -2.00 25.10 20.38
C ARG A 47 -1.63 23.89 21.23
N GLU A 48 -2.02 23.87 22.49
CA GLU A 48 -1.76 22.74 23.40
C GLU A 48 -2.57 21.50 23.00
N ARG A 49 -3.82 21.64 22.55
CA ARG A 49 -4.61 20.52 21.98
C ARG A 49 -3.99 19.98 20.69
N LYS A 50 -3.44 20.84 19.82
CA LYS A 50 -2.71 20.42 18.61
C LYS A 50 -1.40 19.71 18.97
N LYS A 51 -0.63 20.23 19.93
CA LYS A 51 0.58 19.57 20.44
C LYS A 51 0.27 18.21 21.06
N MET A 52 -0.78 18.12 21.88
CA MET A 52 -1.22 16.84 22.45
C MET A 52 -1.59 15.86 21.33
N LYS A 53 -2.38 16.26 20.34
CA LYS A 53 -2.69 15.41 19.18
C LYS A 53 -1.47 14.95 18.38
N LEU A 54 -0.41 15.76 18.30
CA LEU A 54 0.85 15.40 17.63
C LEU A 54 1.77 14.52 18.50
N SER A 55 1.66 14.61 19.82
CA SER A 55 2.47 13.83 20.76
C SER A 55 1.99 12.39 20.96
N PHE A 56 0.76 12.06 20.56
CA PHE A 56 0.12 10.79 20.92
C PHE A 56 0.26 9.64 19.91
N ASP A 57 0.88 9.84 18.74
CA ASP A 57 1.01 8.72 17.81
C ASP A 57 2.22 8.93 16.88
N VAL A 58 3.43 8.64 17.36
CA VAL A 58 4.55 8.33 16.47
C VAL A 58 4.23 6.97 15.85
N ARG A 59 3.30 6.96 14.89
CA ARG A 59 2.92 5.75 14.17
C ARG A 59 4.17 5.21 13.50
N ARG A 60 4.50 3.95 13.83
CA ARG A 60 5.59 3.25 13.15
C ARG A 60 5.27 3.23 11.66
N ARG A 61 6.29 3.41 10.82
CA ARG A 61 6.14 3.30 9.37
C ARG A 61 6.65 1.94 8.94
N GLN A 62 6.07 1.42 7.87
CA GLN A 62 6.64 0.28 7.20
C GLN A 62 7.91 0.70 6.46
N GLU A 63 8.91 -0.17 6.46
CA GLU A 63 10.20 0.09 5.84
C GLU A 63 10.38 -0.82 4.63
N ARG A 64 10.75 -0.22 3.50
CA ARG A 64 10.99 -0.94 2.25
C ARG A 64 12.42 -0.71 1.77
N SER A 65 13.13 -1.79 1.46
CA SER A 65 14.49 -1.76 0.92
C SER A 65 14.59 -2.57 -0.37
N LEU A 66 15.35 -2.07 -1.35
CA LEU A 66 15.60 -2.78 -2.61
C LEU A 66 16.72 -3.81 -2.38
N VAL A 67 16.45 -5.06 -2.69
CA VAL A 67 17.43 -6.17 -2.58
C VAL A 67 18.17 -6.35 -3.90
N ALA A 68 17.42 -6.53 -5.00
CA ALA A 68 18.01 -6.73 -6.32
C ALA A 68 17.10 -6.18 -7.41
N ARG A 69 17.67 -5.83 -8.56
CA ARG A 69 16.95 -5.46 -9.76
C ARG A 69 17.79 -5.83 -10.98
N ASP A 70 17.20 -6.61 -11.87
CA ASP A 70 17.77 -6.94 -13.17
C ASP A 70 16.66 -7.45 -14.11
N GLY A 71 16.83 -7.27 -15.43
CA GLY A 71 15.93 -7.83 -16.44
C GLY A 71 14.43 -7.53 -16.21
N GLY A 72 14.09 -6.31 -15.78
CA GLY A 72 12.71 -5.93 -15.46
C GLY A 72 12.13 -6.54 -14.18
N VAL A 73 12.86 -7.42 -13.50
CA VAL A 73 12.53 -7.98 -12.20
C VAL A 73 13.11 -7.11 -11.09
N SER A 74 12.35 -6.89 -10.02
CA SER A 74 12.87 -6.27 -8.80
C SER A 74 12.42 -7.00 -7.54
N ILE A 75 13.34 -7.18 -6.61
CA ILE A 75 13.11 -7.84 -5.32
C ILE A 75 13.20 -6.78 -4.22
N TRP A 76 12.16 -6.70 -3.41
CA TRP A 76 12.06 -5.75 -2.31
C TRP A 76 11.88 -6.51 -1.01
N ARG A 77 12.47 -5.98 0.07
CA ARG A 77 12.21 -6.40 1.44
C ARG A 77 11.31 -5.38 2.11
N LEU A 78 10.26 -5.84 2.78
CA LEU A 78 9.31 -5.02 3.52
C LEU A 78 9.25 -5.48 4.98
N ILE A 79 9.47 -4.55 5.90
CA ILE A 79 9.25 -4.74 7.33
C ILE A 79 7.92 -4.07 7.68
N MET A 80 7.02 -4.84 8.30
CA MET A 80 5.72 -4.36 8.75
C MET A 80 5.60 -4.44 10.27
N PRO A 81 5.94 -3.37 10.99
CA PRO A 81 5.71 -3.31 12.42
C PRO A 81 4.23 -3.35 12.76
N VAL A 82 3.92 -3.87 13.95
CA VAL A 82 2.54 -3.94 14.44
C VAL A 82 1.96 -2.52 14.58
N GLY A 83 0.78 -2.31 13.98
CA GLY A 83 0.07 -1.02 13.99
C GLY A 83 0.71 0.06 13.12
N ALA A 84 1.69 -0.29 12.28
CA ALA A 84 2.27 0.64 11.33
C ALA A 84 1.27 1.01 10.21
N GLU A 85 1.35 2.24 9.71
CA GLU A 85 0.55 2.65 8.55
C GLU A 85 0.96 1.86 7.31
N PRO A 86 0.00 1.44 6.47
CA PRO A 86 0.30 0.64 5.30
C PRO A 86 1.17 1.41 4.31
N LEU A 87 2.20 0.76 3.78
CA LEU A 87 2.89 1.24 2.60
C LEU A 87 2.05 0.88 1.37
N VAL A 88 1.43 1.91 0.78
CA VAL A 88 0.56 1.72 -0.38
C VAL A 88 1.36 1.82 -1.68
N GLU A 89 1.13 0.84 -2.54
CA GLU A 89 1.65 0.78 -3.90
C GLU A 89 0.52 0.56 -4.90
N TYR A 90 0.79 0.78 -6.18
CA TYR A 90 -0.16 0.46 -7.25
C TYR A 90 0.14 -0.92 -7.85
N GLY A 91 -0.90 -1.71 -8.10
CA GLY A 91 -0.80 -3.05 -8.68
C GLY A 91 -0.61 -3.05 -10.20
N ASN A 92 0.37 -2.29 -10.70
CA ASN A 92 0.78 -2.26 -12.11
C ASN A 92 1.75 -3.40 -12.49
N SER A 93 2.06 -4.28 -11.55
CA SER A 93 3.03 -5.37 -11.70
C SER A 93 2.46 -6.64 -11.10
N HIS A 94 2.78 -7.79 -11.69
CA HIS A 94 2.65 -9.07 -11.01
C HIS A 94 3.62 -9.09 -9.82
N ARG A 95 3.20 -9.74 -8.73
CA ARG A 95 3.99 -9.81 -7.50
C ARG A 95 3.99 -11.23 -6.96
N ILE A 96 5.16 -11.71 -6.55
CA ILE A 96 5.25 -12.87 -5.67
C ILE A 96 5.63 -12.36 -4.30
N VAL A 97 4.80 -12.62 -3.29
CA VAL A 97 5.06 -12.28 -1.89
C VAL A 97 5.56 -13.53 -1.18
N LEU A 98 6.80 -13.50 -0.70
CA LEU A 98 7.40 -14.50 0.16
C LEU A 98 7.27 -14.05 1.62
N VAL A 99 6.67 -14.88 2.46
CA VAL A 99 6.50 -14.60 3.88
C VAL A 99 7.68 -15.19 4.64
N ASP A 100 8.68 -14.35 4.92
CA ASP A 100 9.92 -14.76 5.58
C ASP A 100 9.72 -14.94 7.09
N ARG A 101 9.09 -13.95 7.74
CA ARG A 101 8.79 -14.00 9.17
C ARG A 101 7.37 -13.52 9.45
N LYS A 102 6.56 -14.36 10.09
CA LYS A 102 5.21 -14.02 10.54
C LYS A 102 4.82 -14.89 11.73
N ALA A 103 4.85 -14.30 12.92
CA ALA A 103 4.37 -14.98 14.13
C ALA A 103 2.92 -15.48 13.94
N GLU A 104 2.59 -16.63 14.53
CA GLU A 104 1.23 -17.20 14.47
C GLU A 104 0.18 -16.26 15.05
N SER A 105 0.59 -15.44 16.03
CA SER A 105 -0.25 -14.40 16.60
C SER A 105 -0.45 -13.20 15.68
N SER A 106 0.37 -12.98 14.66
CA SER A 106 0.25 -11.80 13.80
C SER A 106 -0.86 -11.98 12.76
N THR A 107 -1.73 -10.98 12.66
CA THR A 107 -2.79 -10.91 11.64
C THR A 107 -2.38 -9.88 10.61
N VAL A 108 -2.26 -10.31 9.35
CA VAL A 108 -2.00 -9.42 8.23
C VAL A 108 -3.33 -9.17 7.50
N LYS A 109 -3.63 -7.91 7.20
CA LYS A 109 -4.80 -7.56 6.40
C LYS A 109 -4.40 -6.72 5.19
N SER A 110 -5.10 -6.89 4.07
CA SER A 110 -5.04 -5.95 2.95
C SER A 110 -5.78 -4.67 3.28
N ILE A 111 -5.37 -3.56 2.67
CA ILE A 111 -6.06 -2.27 2.81
C ILE A 111 -7.49 -2.33 2.25
N GLY A 112 -8.40 -1.61 2.90
CA GLY A 112 -9.77 -1.47 2.42
C GLY A 112 -9.92 -0.44 1.29
N LYS A 113 -11.16 -0.23 0.86
CA LYS A 113 -11.49 0.85 -0.10
C LYS A 113 -11.64 2.18 0.64
N GLY A 114 -11.32 3.28 -0.05
CA GLY A 114 -11.54 4.64 0.45
C GLY A 114 -10.24 5.34 0.85
N ILE A 115 -10.37 6.36 1.71
CA ILE A 115 -9.23 7.14 2.20
C ILE A 115 -8.50 6.31 3.26
N LEU A 116 -7.18 6.16 3.15
CA LEU A 116 -6.37 5.41 4.12
C LEU A 116 -6.54 5.97 5.52
N GLY A 117 -6.81 5.10 6.49
CA GLY A 117 -7.05 5.48 7.89
C GLY A 117 -8.43 6.09 8.15
N SER A 118 -9.32 6.12 7.17
CA SER A 118 -10.74 6.37 7.42
C SER A 118 -11.40 5.14 8.03
N SER A 119 -12.47 5.34 8.81
CA SER A 119 -13.27 4.24 9.38
C SER A 119 -13.73 3.25 8.31
N ASP A 120 -14.08 3.73 7.12
CA ASP A 120 -14.60 2.89 6.04
C ASP A 120 -13.50 2.03 5.42
N GLU A 121 -12.30 2.59 5.25
CA GLU A 121 -11.12 1.82 4.82
C GLU A 121 -10.76 0.76 5.87
N GLU A 122 -10.66 1.13 7.14
CA GLU A 122 -10.30 0.23 8.23
C GLU A 122 -11.28 -0.94 8.39
N LYS A 123 -12.59 -0.68 8.28
CA LYS A 123 -13.63 -1.72 8.31
C LYS A 123 -13.63 -2.60 7.07
N GLY A 124 -13.17 -2.06 5.93
CA GLY A 124 -13.08 -2.77 4.66
C GLY A 124 -11.84 -3.66 4.53
N ARG A 125 -10.91 -3.64 5.48
CA ARG A 125 -9.71 -4.47 5.46
C ARG A 125 -10.04 -5.96 5.56
N ALA A 126 -9.43 -6.77 4.72
CA ALA A 126 -9.63 -8.21 4.70
C ALA A 126 -8.37 -8.95 5.17
N GLU A 127 -8.54 -9.97 6.02
CA GLU A 127 -7.42 -10.82 6.45
C GLU A 127 -6.92 -11.66 5.28
N VAL A 128 -5.59 -11.67 5.10
CA VAL A 128 -4.92 -12.50 4.08
C VAL A 128 -4.46 -13.81 4.71
N SER A 129 -4.49 -14.89 3.92
CA SER A 129 -4.28 -16.27 4.42
C SER A 129 -2.81 -16.66 4.56
N TRP A 130 -1.95 -15.66 4.80
CA TRP A 130 -0.50 -15.79 4.72
C TRP A 130 0.09 -16.58 5.88
N LYS A 131 0.90 -17.58 5.52
CA LYS A 131 1.66 -18.43 6.43
C LYS A 131 3.16 -18.19 6.24
N GLU A 132 3.91 -18.22 7.34
CA GLU A 132 5.36 -18.17 7.29
C GLU A 132 5.92 -19.32 6.45
N GLY A 133 6.98 -19.05 5.69
CA GLY A 133 7.60 -20.03 4.82
C GLY A 133 6.77 -20.41 3.59
N LYS A 134 5.84 -19.53 3.16
CA LYS A 134 5.06 -19.72 1.93
C LYS A 134 5.21 -18.53 0.98
N CYS A 135 4.86 -18.74 -0.28
CA CYS A 135 4.77 -17.67 -1.29
C CYS A 135 3.39 -17.59 -1.93
N TYR A 136 3.00 -16.36 -2.24
CA TYR A 136 1.70 -16.04 -2.80
C TYR A 136 1.90 -15.20 -4.06
N LEU A 137 1.23 -15.57 -5.15
CA LEU A 137 1.18 -14.77 -6.37
C LEU A 137 0.00 -13.82 -6.31
N ILE A 138 0.28 -12.55 -6.58
CA ILE A 138 -0.68 -11.46 -6.70
C ILE A 138 -0.56 -10.93 -8.13
N PRO A 139 -1.53 -11.24 -9.02
CA PRO A 139 -1.53 -10.73 -10.38
C PRO A 139 -1.60 -9.20 -10.44
N CYS A 140 -1.13 -8.64 -11.56
CA CYS A 140 -1.36 -7.24 -11.88
C CYS A 140 -2.87 -6.95 -11.87
N ASN A 141 -3.30 -5.88 -11.19
CA ASN A 141 -4.72 -5.57 -10.99
C ASN A 141 -5.17 -4.26 -11.67
N GLY A 142 -4.40 -3.82 -12.68
CA GLY A 142 -4.68 -2.60 -13.44
C GLY A 142 -4.41 -1.31 -12.65
N GLY A 143 -3.47 -1.35 -11.70
CA GLY A 143 -3.05 -0.16 -10.96
C GLY A 143 -3.96 0.23 -9.81
N LYS A 144 -4.79 -0.70 -9.31
CA LYS A 144 -5.50 -0.47 -8.05
C LYS A 144 -4.49 -0.40 -6.90
N ALA A 145 -4.83 0.40 -5.88
CA ALA A 145 -4.02 0.49 -4.68
C ALA A 145 -3.93 -0.89 -4.00
N LEU A 146 -2.74 -1.22 -3.55
CA LEU A 146 -2.37 -2.44 -2.84
C LEU A 146 -1.55 -2.02 -1.62
N GLY A 147 -1.75 -2.70 -0.50
CA GLY A 147 -1.01 -2.47 0.72
C GLY A 147 -1.51 -3.41 1.80
N TRP A 148 -0.68 -3.61 2.81
CA TRP A 148 -1.00 -4.51 3.91
C TRP A 148 -0.71 -3.84 5.23
N VAL A 149 -1.39 -4.28 6.27
CA VAL A 149 -1.18 -3.87 7.65
C VAL A 149 -0.93 -5.09 8.53
N ASN A 150 0.01 -4.96 9.46
CA ASN A 150 0.20 -5.93 10.54
C ASN A 150 -0.64 -5.47 11.74
N GLU A 151 -1.79 -6.11 11.93
CA GLU A 151 -2.70 -5.76 13.02
C GLU A 151 -2.34 -6.47 14.32
N LYS A 152 -2.64 -5.74 15.40
CA LYS A 152 -2.17 -6.00 16.75
C LYS A 152 -2.86 -7.24 17.35
N LYS A 153 -2.05 -8.25 17.67
CA LYS A 153 -2.30 -9.16 18.80
C LYS A 153 -1.20 -8.94 19.84
N LYS A 154 -1.30 -9.63 20.98
CA LYS A 154 -0.53 -9.36 22.21
C LYS A 154 0.99 -9.20 22.07
N GLU A 155 1.60 -9.68 20.98
CA GLU A 155 3.04 -9.64 20.73
C GLU A 155 3.44 -8.59 19.70
N MET A 156 4.58 -7.91 19.93
CA MET A 156 5.12 -6.86 19.05
C MET A 156 6.11 -7.44 18.01
N ASN A 157 5.71 -8.48 17.29
CA ASN A 157 6.55 -9.09 16.27
C ASN A 157 6.30 -8.47 14.90
N ASP A 158 7.37 -7.96 14.29
CA ASP A 158 7.32 -7.42 12.93
C ASP A 158 7.19 -8.56 11.92
N VAL A 159 6.27 -8.37 10.96
CA VAL A 159 6.18 -9.25 9.80
C VAL A 159 7.22 -8.81 8.77
N VAL A 160 7.98 -9.76 8.25
CA VAL A 160 8.98 -9.52 7.21
C VAL A 160 8.56 -10.25 5.95
N LEU A 161 8.47 -9.50 4.86
CA LEU A 161 8.12 -10.01 3.54
C LEU A 161 9.24 -9.69 2.57
N TYR A 162 9.42 -10.58 1.60
CA TYR A 162 10.11 -10.25 0.36
C TYR A 162 9.07 -10.28 -0.75
N TYR A 163 8.97 -9.22 -1.54
CA TYR A 163 8.15 -9.29 -2.74
C TYR A 163 8.93 -9.00 -4.00
N ILE A 164 8.72 -9.88 -4.96
CA ILE A 164 9.33 -9.89 -6.27
C ILE A 164 8.31 -9.27 -7.22
N LYS A 165 8.71 -8.28 -8.01
CA LYS A 165 7.83 -7.54 -8.92
C LYS A 165 8.33 -7.65 -10.35
N ILE A 166 7.40 -7.85 -11.27
CA ILE A 166 7.63 -7.76 -12.71
C ILE A 166 6.40 -7.13 -13.39
N THR A 167 6.61 -6.21 -14.33
CA THR A 167 5.51 -5.64 -15.12
C THR A 167 5.05 -6.66 -16.18
N PRO A 168 3.78 -6.62 -16.62
CA PRO A 168 3.30 -7.50 -17.68
C PRO A 168 4.13 -7.40 -18.97
N ASP A 169 4.57 -6.19 -19.33
CA ASP A 169 5.38 -5.95 -20.53
C ASP A 169 6.78 -6.54 -20.39
N ALA A 170 7.46 -6.28 -19.26
CA ALA A 170 8.77 -6.88 -18.99
C ALA A 170 8.71 -8.41 -18.93
N LEU A 171 7.62 -8.98 -18.42
CA LEU A 171 7.42 -10.42 -18.41
C LEU A 171 7.30 -11.00 -19.83
N LYS A 172 6.78 -10.24 -20.81
CA LYS A 172 6.75 -10.67 -22.22
C LYS A 172 8.11 -10.52 -22.86
N ASP A 173 8.70 -9.33 -22.78
CA ASP A 173 9.96 -8.99 -23.44
C ASP A 173 11.11 -9.89 -22.99
N THR A 174 11.18 -10.21 -21.69
CA THR A 174 12.28 -11.02 -21.13
C THR A 174 12.19 -12.50 -21.52
N LEU A 175 11.04 -12.97 -21.99
CA LEU A 175 10.89 -14.33 -22.52
C LEU A 175 11.44 -14.44 -23.94
N ASP A 176 11.37 -13.37 -24.70
CA ASP A 176 11.86 -13.32 -26.07
C ASP A 176 13.40 -13.17 -26.11
N ASP A 177 13.99 -12.50 -25.11
CA ASP A 177 15.44 -12.22 -25.00
C ASP A 177 16.19 -13.08 -23.95
N ALA A 178 15.71 -14.29 -23.67
CA ALA A 178 16.16 -15.13 -22.55
C ALA A 178 17.68 -15.47 -22.51
N GLU A 179 18.41 -15.25 -23.61
CA GLU A 179 19.83 -15.62 -23.77
C GLU A 179 20.79 -14.75 -22.92
N PHE A 180 20.39 -13.54 -22.52
CA PHE A 180 21.26 -12.57 -21.81
C PHE A 180 20.90 -12.30 -20.35
N THR A 181 19.94 -13.03 -19.78
CA THR A 181 19.47 -12.80 -18.40
C THR A 181 20.32 -13.51 -17.36
N GLU A 182 20.58 -12.84 -16.22
CA GLU A 182 21.19 -13.49 -15.05
C GLU A 182 20.38 -14.72 -14.62
N SER A 183 21.06 -15.76 -14.13
CA SER A 183 20.42 -17.05 -13.86
C SER A 183 19.24 -16.97 -12.88
N TRP A 184 19.33 -16.10 -11.87
CA TRP A 184 18.27 -15.94 -10.87
C TRP A 184 17.03 -15.22 -11.43
N VAL A 185 17.19 -14.35 -12.44
CA VAL A 185 16.08 -13.69 -13.11
C VAL A 185 15.26 -14.72 -13.87
N ARG A 186 15.94 -15.62 -14.60
CA ARG A 186 15.30 -16.72 -15.35
C ARG A 186 14.47 -17.64 -14.46
N ASP A 187 15.01 -18.03 -13.31
CA ASP A 187 14.30 -18.88 -12.35
C ASP A 187 13.03 -18.18 -11.83
N ILE A 188 13.09 -16.88 -11.54
CA ILE A 188 11.93 -16.09 -11.12
C ILE A 188 10.88 -15.99 -12.24
N LEU A 189 11.30 -15.76 -13.49
CA LEU A 189 10.38 -15.69 -14.64
C LEU A 189 9.62 -17.00 -14.78
N HIS A 190 10.29 -18.15 -14.65
CA HIS A 190 9.63 -19.44 -14.68
C HIS A 190 8.61 -19.63 -13.56
N VAL A 191 8.88 -19.13 -12.35
CA VAL A 191 7.89 -19.16 -11.26
C VAL A 191 6.67 -18.30 -11.61
N PHE A 192 6.88 -17.09 -12.15
CA PHE A 192 5.77 -16.23 -12.58
C PHE A 192 4.93 -16.90 -13.69
N GLN A 193 5.57 -17.48 -14.71
CA GLN A 193 4.88 -18.16 -15.80
C GLN A 193 4.00 -19.30 -15.29
N ARG A 194 4.57 -20.19 -14.46
CA ARG A 194 3.82 -21.32 -13.87
C ARG A 194 2.65 -20.83 -13.04
N GLY A 195 2.91 -19.88 -12.13
CA GLY A 195 1.88 -19.34 -11.25
C GLY A 195 0.76 -18.62 -12.01
N LEU A 196 1.07 -17.86 -13.06
CA LEU A 196 0.04 -17.16 -13.84
C LEU A 196 -0.77 -18.12 -14.71
N ALA A 197 -0.13 -19.15 -15.28
CA ALA A 197 -0.82 -20.17 -16.07
C ALA A 197 -1.83 -20.96 -15.24
N THR A 198 -1.50 -21.30 -13.99
CA THR A 198 -2.40 -22.06 -13.09
C THR A 198 -3.61 -21.25 -12.60
N ASN A 199 -3.54 -19.92 -12.67
CA ASN A 199 -4.59 -19.01 -12.17
C ASN A 199 -5.33 -18.27 -13.28
N SER A 200 -5.13 -18.65 -14.54
CA SER A 200 -5.91 -18.09 -15.63
C SER A 200 -7.35 -18.59 -15.50
N PRO A 201 -8.36 -17.71 -15.37
CA PRO A 201 -9.74 -18.13 -15.24
C PRO A 201 -10.11 -18.96 -16.47
N SER A 202 -10.58 -20.18 -16.25
CA SER A 202 -11.29 -20.93 -17.29
C SER A 202 -12.47 -20.08 -17.75
N GLU A 203 -12.68 -19.95 -19.06
CA GLU A 203 -13.67 -19.06 -19.69
C GLU A 203 -15.13 -19.22 -19.21
N GLU A 204 -15.40 -20.18 -18.33
CA GLU A 204 -16.74 -20.56 -17.86
C GLU A 204 -17.22 -19.84 -16.58
N ASP A 205 -16.36 -19.15 -15.82
CA ASP A 205 -16.74 -18.54 -14.53
C ASP A 205 -16.90 -17.01 -14.58
N ASN A 206 -17.85 -16.52 -15.39
CA ASN A 206 -18.23 -15.10 -15.45
C ASN A 206 -19.36 -14.73 -14.47
N HIS A 207 -19.21 -15.05 -13.18
CA HIS A 207 -20.09 -14.53 -12.13
C HIS A 207 -19.32 -13.83 -11.00
N HIS A 208 -19.21 -12.50 -11.15
CA HIS A 208 -19.14 -11.43 -10.13
C HIS A 208 -18.70 -11.83 -8.70
N THR A 209 -17.43 -12.13 -8.50
CA THR A 209 -16.79 -12.09 -7.17
C THR A 209 -16.20 -10.71 -6.92
N GLN A 210 -16.98 -9.83 -6.31
CA GLN A 210 -16.50 -8.52 -5.87
C GLN A 210 -15.57 -8.66 -4.66
N GLY A 211 -14.28 -8.35 -4.86
CA GLY A 211 -13.46 -7.69 -3.84
C GLY A 211 -12.49 -8.54 -3.03
N LYS A 212 -12.30 -9.83 -3.33
CA LYS A 212 -11.12 -10.55 -2.83
C LYS A 212 -9.96 -10.29 -3.78
N GLU A 213 -8.84 -9.81 -3.25
CA GLU A 213 -7.58 -9.86 -3.99
C GLU A 213 -7.36 -11.33 -4.37
N GLU A 214 -7.26 -11.63 -5.66
CA GLU A 214 -6.98 -12.97 -6.18
C GLU A 214 -5.52 -13.32 -5.89
N GLU A 215 -5.22 -13.54 -4.61
CA GLU A 215 -3.98 -14.16 -4.19
C GLU A 215 -4.08 -15.66 -4.37
N SER A 216 -3.03 -16.26 -4.91
CA SER A 216 -2.93 -17.71 -5.08
C SER A 216 -1.67 -18.23 -4.41
N LEU A 217 -1.81 -19.32 -3.67
CA LEU A 217 -0.68 -20.01 -3.07
C LEU A 217 0.15 -20.68 -4.17
N LEU A 218 1.44 -20.37 -4.23
CA LEU A 218 2.36 -21.05 -5.14
C LEU A 218 2.81 -22.41 -4.56
N SER A 219 3.34 -23.28 -5.42
CA SER A 219 3.75 -24.61 -5.02
C SER A 219 4.95 -24.60 -4.07
N ASP A 220 5.12 -25.67 -3.28
CA ASP A 220 6.31 -25.82 -2.42
C ASP A 220 7.62 -25.86 -3.22
N ALA A 221 7.56 -26.31 -4.48
CA ALA A 221 8.70 -26.29 -5.39
C ALA A 221 9.08 -24.85 -5.81
N ASP A 222 8.08 -24.00 -6.07
CA ASP A 222 8.30 -22.58 -6.34
C ASP A 222 8.89 -21.88 -5.11
N TYR A 223 8.31 -22.12 -3.93
CA TYR A 223 8.85 -21.60 -2.67
C TYR A 223 10.31 -22.00 -2.46
N SER A 224 10.62 -23.29 -2.61
CA SER A 224 11.99 -23.82 -2.48
C SER A 224 12.95 -23.15 -3.47
N THR A 225 12.50 -22.90 -4.69
CA THR A 225 13.31 -22.19 -5.71
C THR A 225 13.63 -20.78 -5.25
N LEU A 226 12.62 -20.00 -4.88
CA LEU A 226 12.79 -18.62 -4.40
C LEU A 226 13.62 -18.53 -3.12
N ASN A 227 13.41 -19.44 -2.17
CA ASN A 227 14.12 -19.48 -0.91
C ASN A 227 15.60 -19.85 -1.06
N LYS A 228 15.99 -20.54 -2.13
CA LYS A 228 17.41 -20.78 -2.45
C LYS A 228 18.07 -19.55 -3.09
N LEU A 229 17.32 -18.76 -3.85
CA LEU A 229 17.82 -17.60 -4.59
C LEU A 229 18.00 -16.37 -3.71
N LEU A 230 17.10 -16.13 -2.75
CA LEU A 230 17.11 -14.89 -1.97
C LEU A 230 18.28 -14.74 -1.00
N PRO A 231 18.71 -15.75 -0.21
CA PRO A 231 19.76 -15.57 0.78
C PRO A 231 21.10 -15.09 0.20
N PRO A 232 21.59 -15.62 -0.95
CA PRO A 232 22.76 -15.07 -1.62
C PRO A 232 22.60 -13.59 -2.02
N LEU A 233 21.44 -13.22 -2.57
CA LEU A 233 21.16 -11.84 -3.01
C LEU A 233 21.08 -10.86 -1.84
N ILE A 234 20.50 -11.30 -0.71
CA ILE A 234 20.41 -10.52 0.53
C ILE A 234 21.82 -10.30 1.11
N LYS A 235 22.62 -11.38 1.21
CA LYS A 235 24.02 -11.30 1.69
C LYS A 235 24.87 -10.35 0.85
N ALA A 236 24.70 -10.35 -0.47
CA ALA A 236 25.43 -9.45 -1.37
C ALA A 236 25.15 -7.96 -1.12
N LYS A 237 24.03 -7.62 -0.46
CA LYS A 237 23.66 -6.25 -0.11
C LYS A 237 23.95 -5.87 1.34
N GLY A 238 24.46 -6.79 2.16
CA GLY A 238 24.69 -6.56 3.59
C GLY A 238 23.39 -6.32 4.37
N LEU A 239 22.29 -6.91 3.90
CA LEU A 239 20.97 -6.89 4.55
C LEU A 239 20.75 -8.12 5.43
#